data_AF-A0A544W6F7-F1
#
_entry.id   AF-A0A544W6F7-F1
#
_cell.length_a   1.000
_cell.length_b   1.000
_cell.length_c   1.000
_cell.angle_alpha   90.00
_cell.angle_beta   90.00
_cell.angle_gamma   90.00
#
_symmetry.space_group_name_H-M   'P 1'
#
loop_
_entity.id
_entity.type
_entity.pdbx_description
1 polymer ?
#
loop_
_entity_poly.entity_id
_entity_poly.type
_entity_poly.pdbx_seq_one_letter_code
_entity_poly.pdbx_strand_id
1 'polypeptide(L)'
;MNNTMIFWLQLLLSCVVCALVAKWYVWPKLTKLPLNPALIPLIFVHVFRYVGMVLLVTGMVDPKLPREALSAAAYGDLLAAALALASIFALRGGWRFAIPLVWVFSIWGFVDLLNTLRGVVQTNLPSFNLGPAYFIYTFYAPTVVVAHLMIFWILIRSKLWNNEVAEGPGSVAEAKANG
;
A
#
# COMPACT_ATOMS: atom_id res chain seq x y z
N MET A 1 8.84 15.69 25.51
CA MET A 1 8.71 15.45 24.06
C MET A 1 7.56 16.29 23.54
N ASN A 2 7.73 17.04 22.45
CA ASN A 2 6.63 17.81 21.85
C ASN A 2 5.81 16.92 20.89
N ASN A 3 4.63 17.38 20.47
CA ASN A 3 3.71 16.61 19.63
C ASN A 3 4.34 16.16 18.30
N THR A 4 5.14 17.03 17.68
CA THR A 4 5.86 16.73 16.43
C THR A 4 6.85 15.58 16.59
N MET A 5 7.61 15.53 17.69
CA MET A 5 8.52 14.42 17.98
C MET A 5 7.75 13.10 18.20
N ILE A 6 6.61 13.16 18.89
CA ILE A 6 5.76 11.98 19.12
C ILE A 6 5.25 11.43 17.78
N PHE A 7 4.77 12.31 16.90
CA PHE A 7 4.30 11.94 15.56
C PHE A 7 5.38 11.22 14.75
N TRP A 8 6.58 11.81 14.64
CA TRP A 8 7.66 11.20 13.86
C TRP A 8 8.15 9.89 14.47
N LEU A 9 8.22 9.80 15.80
CA LEU A 9 8.57 8.56 16.49
C LEU A 9 7.54 7.46 16.20
N GLN A 10 6.25 7.75 16.31
CA GLN A 10 5.18 6.78 16.04
C GLN A 10 5.14 6.37 14.56
N LEU A 11 5.38 7.30 13.65
CA LEU A 11 5.49 7.02 12.22
C LEU A 11 6.66 6.07 11.93
N LEU A 12 7.86 6.38 12.45
CA LEU A 12 9.05 5.55 12.26
C LEU A 12 8.88 4.15 12.87
N LEU A 13 8.36 4.07 14.09
CA LEU A 13 8.07 2.78 14.73
C LEU A 13 7.05 1.98 13.93
N SER A 14 5.99 2.62 13.42
CA SER A 14 5.00 1.94 12.58
C SER A 14 5.60 1.44 11.28
N CYS A 15 6.51 2.18 10.64
CA CYS A 15 7.27 1.69 9.48
C CYS A 15 8.08 0.43 9.81
N VAL A 16 8.79 0.42 10.94
CA VAL A 16 9.56 -0.74 11.40
C VAL A 16 8.64 -1.93 11.66
N VAL A 17 7.57 -1.74 12.43
CA VAL A 17 6.62 -2.81 12.78
C VAL A 17 5.95 -3.36 11.52
N CYS A 18 5.48 -2.50 10.60
CA CYS A 18 4.88 -2.93 9.34
C CYS A 18 5.87 -3.71 8.48
N ALA A 19 7.12 -3.27 8.39
CA ALA A 19 8.17 -3.97 7.64
C ALA A 19 8.49 -5.35 8.25
N LEU A 20 8.53 -5.46 9.59
CA LEU A 20 8.73 -6.74 10.28
C LEU A 20 7.55 -7.69 10.07
N VAL A 21 6.31 -7.20 10.20
CA VAL A 21 5.09 -7.99 9.93
C VAL A 21 5.10 -8.47 8.48
N ALA A 22 5.41 -7.58 7.54
CA ALA A 22 5.52 -7.93 6.14
C ALA A 22 6.58 -9.00 5.89
N LYS A 23 7.79 -8.84 6.42
CA LYS A 23 8.91 -9.77 6.22
C LYS A 23 8.66 -11.14 6.88
N TRP A 24 8.15 -11.16 8.11
CA TRP A 24 8.07 -12.39 8.90
C TRP A 24 6.78 -13.17 8.70
N TYR A 25 5.65 -12.50 8.40
CA TYR A 25 4.35 -13.15 8.35
C TYR A 25 3.67 -13.10 6.98
N VAL A 26 3.79 -11.97 6.26
CA VAL A 26 3.09 -11.79 4.98
C VAL A 26 3.91 -12.41 3.85
N TRP A 27 5.16 -11.99 3.69
CA TRP A 27 6.05 -12.39 2.60
C TRP A 27 6.18 -13.91 2.43
N PRO A 28 6.44 -14.71 3.49
CA PRO A 28 6.62 -16.16 3.35
C PRO A 28 5.34 -16.91 2.93
N LYS A 29 4.18 -16.29 3.14
CA LYS A 29 2.88 -16.83 2.69
C LYS A 29 2.59 -16.45 1.25
N LEU A 30 2.93 -15.21 0.87
CA LEU A 30 2.72 -14.74 -0.50
C LEU A 30 3.52 -15.53 -1.51
N THR A 31 4.80 -15.84 -1.24
CA THR A 31 5.66 -16.58 -2.17
C THR A 31 5.18 -18.01 -2.48
N LYS A 32 4.20 -18.52 -1.74
CA LYS A 32 3.57 -19.83 -1.98
C LYS A 32 2.32 -19.75 -2.86
N LEU A 33 1.88 -18.54 -3.20
CA LEU A 33 0.68 -18.29 -3.99
C LEU A 33 1.06 -17.92 -5.42
N PRO A 34 0.25 -18.29 -6.44
CA PRO A 34 0.43 -17.76 -7.78
C PRO A 34 0.24 -16.23 -7.81
N LEU A 35 0.70 -15.59 -8.88
CA LEU A 35 0.83 -14.14 -8.99
C LEU A 35 -0.44 -13.37 -8.58
N ASN A 36 -1.59 -13.73 -9.16
CA ASN A 36 -2.85 -13.03 -8.91
C ASN A 36 -3.29 -13.10 -7.44
N PRO A 37 -3.44 -14.27 -6.80
CA PRO A 37 -3.81 -14.35 -5.39
C PRO A 37 -2.75 -13.79 -4.43
N ALA A 38 -1.48 -13.70 -4.83
CA ALA A 38 -0.46 -13.00 -4.04
C ALA A 38 -0.68 -11.47 -4.01
N LEU A 39 -1.12 -10.88 -5.13
CA LEU A 39 -1.36 -9.44 -5.25
C LEU A 39 -2.64 -8.99 -4.54
N ILE A 40 -3.72 -9.77 -4.61
CA ILE A 40 -5.04 -9.42 -4.07
C ILE A 40 -5.02 -8.95 -2.61
N PRO A 41 -4.45 -9.68 -1.62
CA PRO A 41 -4.47 -9.24 -0.22
C PRO A 41 -3.70 -7.94 0.00
N LEU A 42 -2.61 -7.72 -0.76
CA LEU A 42 -1.87 -6.46 -0.71
C LEU A 42 -2.70 -5.31 -1.28
N ILE A 43 -3.37 -5.51 -2.42
CA ILE A 43 -4.23 -4.49 -3.04
C ILE A 43 -5.41 -4.13 -2.13
N PHE A 44 -5.95 -5.09 -1.35
CA PHE A 44 -7.02 -4.81 -0.38
C PHE A 44 -6.63 -3.77 0.67
N VAL A 45 -5.35 -3.71 1.08
CA VAL A 45 -4.85 -2.66 1.97
C VAL A 45 -5.16 -1.28 1.41
N HIS A 46 -5.08 -1.11 0.08
CA HIS A 46 -5.30 0.16 -0.60
C HIS A 46 -6.77 0.48 -0.85
N VAL A 47 -7.67 -0.50 -0.80
CA VAL A 47 -9.11 -0.24 -0.92
C VAL A 47 -9.57 0.65 0.24
N PHE A 48 -9.05 0.46 1.45
CA PHE A 48 -9.41 1.27 2.61
C PHE A 48 -8.97 2.73 2.54
N ARG A 49 -8.24 3.14 1.49
CA ARG A 49 -7.84 4.55 1.31
C ARG A 49 -9.04 5.49 1.16
N TYR A 50 -10.24 4.99 0.86
CA TYR A 50 -11.47 5.81 0.92
C TYR A 50 -11.67 6.49 2.30
N VAL A 51 -11.08 5.96 3.38
CA VAL A 51 -11.09 6.58 4.71
C VAL A 51 -10.38 7.94 4.73
N GLY A 52 -9.48 8.22 3.77
CA GLY A 52 -8.84 9.51 3.55
C GLY A 52 -9.82 10.66 3.32
N MET A 53 -11.07 10.36 2.93
CA MET A 53 -12.16 11.34 2.87
C MET A 53 -12.44 12.04 4.20
N VAL A 54 -11.97 11.50 5.34
CA VAL A 54 -12.04 12.17 6.64
C VAL A 54 -11.41 13.57 6.63
N LEU A 55 -10.42 13.81 5.76
CA LEU A 55 -9.76 15.12 5.60
C LEU A 55 -10.73 16.22 5.12
N LEU A 56 -11.85 15.84 4.49
CA LEU A 56 -12.89 16.75 4.02
C LEU A 56 -14.06 16.88 5.00
N VAL A 57 -14.13 16.02 6.02
CA VAL A 57 -15.20 16.05 7.02
C VAL A 57 -15.00 17.25 7.94
N THR A 58 -16.04 18.06 8.06
CA THR A 58 -16.01 19.29 8.88
C THR A 58 -15.75 18.93 10.34
N GLY A 59 -14.75 19.57 10.96
CA GLY A 59 -14.38 19.37 12.36
C GLY A 59 -13.45 18.19 12.65
N MET A 60 -13.03 17.42 11.63
CA MET A 60 -12.12 16.28 11.84
C MET A 60 -10.63 16.64 11.75
N VAL A 61 -10.30 17.78 11.15
CA VAL A 61 -8.94 18.30 11.04
C VAL A 61 -8.93 19.80 11.33
N ASP A 62 -7.75 20.35 11.62
CA ASP A 62 -7.57 21.78 11.89
C ASP A 62 -8.07 22.65 10.72
N PRO A 63 -9.00 23.60 10.95
CA PRO A 63 -9.50 24.50 9.91
C PRO A 63 -8.42 25.38 9.27
N LYS A 64 -7.25 25.54 9.92
CA LYS A 64 -6.13 26.33 9.40
C LYS A 64 -5.32 25.57 8.34
N LEU A 65 -5.56 24.28 8.15
CA LEU A 65 -4.85 23.51 7.14
C LEU A 65 -5.26 23.95 5.73
N PRO A 66 -4.32 23.98 4.77
CA PRO A 66 -4.62 24.34 3.38
C PRO A 66 -5.66 23.38 2.79
N ARG A 67 -6.87 23.89 2.52
CA ARG A 67 -7.99 23.07 2.06
C ARG A 67 -7.72 22.40 0.72
N GLU A 68 -6.95 23.05 -0.14
CA GLU A 68 -6.48 22.49 -1.42
C GLU A 68 -5.65 21.22 -1.20
N ALA A 69 -4.69 21.23 -0.28
CA ALA A 69 -3.85 20.07 0.02
C ALA A 69 -4.67 18.91 0.61
N LEU A 70 -5.61 19.22 1.51
CA LEU A 70 -6.53 18.23 2.07
C LEU A 70 -7.43 17.61 1.00
N SER A 71 -7.94 18.43 0.08
CA SER A 71 -8.78 17.96 -1.02
C SER A 71 -7.99 17.09 -2.01
N ALA A 72 -6.78 17.50 -2.36
CA ALA A 72 -5.91 16.73 -3.25
C ALA A 72 -5.61 15.34 -2.66
N ALA A 73 -5.25 15.28 -1.37
CA ALA A 73 -5.00 14.01 -0.68
C ALA A 73 -6.27 13.14 -0.61
N ALA A 74 -7.42 13.70 -0.21
CA ALA A 74 -8.66 12.94 -0.07
C ALA A 74 -9.16 12.35 -1.41
N TYR A 75 -9.15 13.15 -2.48
CA TYR A 75 -9.58 12.67 -3.80
C TYR A 75 -8.55 11.73 -4.43
N GLY A 76 -7.25 11.96 -4.20
CA GLY A 76 -6.18 11.05 -4.62
C GLY A 76 -6.32 9.68 -3.97
N ASP A 77 -6.57 9.65 -2.67
CA ASP A 77 -6.90 8.45 -1.89
C ASP A 77 -8.14 7.72 -2.41
N LEU A 78 -9.22 8.46 -2.70
CA LEU A 78 -10.46 7.90 -3.22
C LEU A 78 -10.26 7.25 -4.59
N LEU A 79 -9.52 7.91 -5.48
CA LEU A 79 -9.19 7.37 -6.79
C LEU A 79 -8.27 6.14 -6.69
N ALA A 80 -7.27 6.17 -5.80
CA ALA A 80 -6.41 5.02 -5.53
C ALA A 80 -7.23 3.83 -5.01
N ALA A 81 -8.20 4.06 -4.12
CA ALA A 81 -9.11 3.03 -3.61
C ALA A 81 -9.99 2.44 -4.71
N ALA A 82 -10.54 3.28 -5.60
CA ALA A 82 -11.34 2.83 -6.74
C ALA A 82 -10.53 1.97 -7.71
N LEU A 83 -9.30 2.40 -8.06
CA LEU A 83 -8.38 1.66 -8.92
C LEU A 83 -7.93 0.34 -8.27
N ALA A 84 -7.68 0.34 -6.96
CA ALA A 84 -7.35 -0.87 -6.21
C ALA A 84 -8.51 -1.90 -6.27
N LEU A 85 -9.73 -1.44 -6.05
CA LEU A 85 -10.91 -2.30 -6.11
C LEU A 85 -11.14 -2.86 -7.52
N ALA A 86 -11.02 -2.02 -8.55
CA ALA A 86 -11.09 -2.45 -9.95
C ALA A 86 -10.00 -3.48 -10.29
N SER A 87 -8.78 -3.29 -9.78
CA SER A 87 -7.67 -4.24 -9.94
C SER A 87 -7.98 -5.60 -9.31
N ILE A 88 -8.60 -5.63 -8.12
CA ILE A 88 -9.03 -6.88 -7.48
C ILE A 88 -10.06 -7.62 -8.34
N PHE A 89 -11.08 -6.93 -8.84
CA PHE A 89 -12.08 -7.55 -9.72
C PHE A 89 -11.44 -8.11 -10.99
N ALA A 90 -10.54 -7.37 -11.62
CA ALA A 90 -9.82 -7.83 -12.81
C ALA A 90 -8.95 -9.08 -12.52
N LEU A 91 -8.23 -9.09 -11.38
CA LEU A 91 -7.40 -10.23 -10.95
C LEU A 91 -8.23 -11.47 -10.62
N ARG A 92 -9.37 -11.30 -9.94
CA ARG A 92 -10.29 -12.42 -9.61
C ARG A 92 -11.02 -12.96 -10.84
N GLY A 93 -11.36 -12.09 -11.79
CA GLY A 93 -11.98 -12.47 -13.05
C GLY A 93 -11.03 -13.05 -14.09
N GLY A 94 -9.72 -13.07 -13.82
CA GLY A 94 -8.71 -13.55 -14.77
C GLY A 94 -8.62 -12.70 -16.05
N TRP A 95 -8.92 -11.41 -15.95
CA TRP A 95 -8.97 -10.52 -17.12
C TRP A 95 -7.57 -10.32 -17.71
N ARG A 96 -7.47 -10.29 -19.05
CA ARG A 96 -6.19 -10.12 -19.77
C ARG A 96 -5.43 -8.84 -19.39
N PHE A 97 -6.16 -7.81 -18.95
CA PHE A 97 -5.60 -6.50 -18.57
C PHE A 97 -5.44 -6.33 -17.06
N ALA A 98 -5.59 -7.38 -16.24
CA ALA A 98 -5.48 -7.28 -14.80
C ALA A 98 -4.11 -6.75 -14.34
N ILE A 99 -3.01 -7.31 -14.85
CA ILE A 99 -1.65 -6.87 -14.48
C ILE A 99 -1.35 -5.42 -14.93
N PRO A 100 -1.67 -5.00 -16.18
CA PRO A 100 -1.61 -3.59 -16.56
C PRO A 100 -2.40 -2.67 -15.63
N LEU A 101 -3.61 -3.07 -15.22
CA LEU A 101 -4.43 -2.28 -14.32
C LEU A 101 -3.79 -2.14 -12.93
N VAL A 102 -3.20 -3.21 -12.40
CA VAL A 102 -2.44 -3.18 -11.13
C VAL A 102 -1.24 -2.24 -11.26
N TRP A 103 -0.56 -2.18 -12.40
CA TRP A 103 0.52 -1.20 -12.63
C TRP A 103 0.01 0.23 -12.61
N VAL A 104 -1.08 0.54 -13.30
CA VAL A 104 -1.70 1.88 -13.30
C VAL A 104 -2.08 2.29 -11.89
N PHE A 105 -2.77 1.41 -11.16
CA PHE A 105 -3.09 1.60 -9.75
C PHE A 105 -1.83 1.87 -8.91
N SER A 106 -0.78 1.05 -9.05
CA SER A 106 0.42 1.14 -8.23
C SER A 106 1.20 2.43 -8.49
N ILE A 107 1.32 2.84 -9.75
CA ILE A 107 1.99 4.10 -10.12
C ILE A 107 1.19 5.29 -9.60
N TRP A 108 -0.12 5.32 -9.85
CA TRP A 108 -0.99 6.39 -9.37
C TRP A 108 -0.96 6.52 -7.85
N GLY A 109 -1.19 5.41 -7.14
CA GLY A 109 -1.22 5.36 -5.68
C GLY A 109 0.12 5.72 -5.03
N PHE A 110 1.24 5.46 -5.71
CA PHE A 110 2.57 5.84 -5.25
C PHE A 110 2.87 7.32 -5.48
N VAL A 111 2.50 7.87 -6.65
CA VAL A 111 2.64 9.31 -6.92
C VAL A 111 1.79 10.13 -5.95
N ASP A 112 0.56 9.71 -5.70
CA ASP A 112 -0.34 10.33 -4.71
C ASP A 112 0.26 10.30 -3.29
N LEU A 113 0.83 9.16 -2.89
CA LEU A 113 1.52 9.04 -1.60
C LEU A 113 2.73 9.98 -1.50
N LEU A 114 3.53 10.13 -2.56
CA LEU A 114 4.65 11.07 -2.59
C LEU A 114 4.19 12.53 -2.49
N ASN A 115 3.11 12.89 -3.19
CA ASN A 115 2.51 14.22 -3.10
C ASN A 115 2.01 14.51 -1.68
N THR A 116 1.36 13.54 -1.06
CA THR A 116 0.89 13.64 0.33
C THR A 116 2.07 13.79 1.31
N LEU A 117 3.13 12.99 1.15
CA LEU A 117 4.34 13.08 1.98
C LEU A 117 5.04 14.44 1.83
N ARG A 118 5.13 14.95 0.60
CA ARG A 118 5.64 16.30 0.32
C ARG A 118 4.81 17.35 1.05
N GLY A 119 3.49 17.25 1.00
CA GLY A 119 2.57 18.13 1.73
C GLY A 119 2.79 18.07 3.25
N VAL A 120 2.97 16.87 3.81
CA VAL A 120 3.24 16.65 5.24
C VAL A 120 4.50 17.40 5.69
N VAL A 121 5.57 17.29 4.92
CA VAL A 121 6.87 17.92 5.23
C VAL A 121 6.82 19.43 5.04
N GLN A 122 6.27 19.90 3.90
CA GLN A 122 6.24 21.34 3.57
C GLN A 122 5.35 22.15 4.52
N THR A 123 4.24 21.57 4.98
CA THR A 123 3.32 22.26 5.89
C THR A 123 3.71 22.09 7.36
N ASN A 124 4.74 21.29 7.67
CA ASN A 124 5.00 20.83 9.03
C ASN A 124 3.71 20.31 9.69
N LEU A 125 3.02 19.42 8.97
CA LEU A 125 1.69 18.91 9.32
C LEU A 125 1.53 18.46 10.79
N PRO A 126 2.55 17.86 11.45
CA PRO A 126 2.46 17.49 12.87
C PRO A 126 2.37 18.67 13.85
N SER A 127 2.48 19.91 13.38
CA SER A 127 2.25 21.11 14.19
C SER A 127 0.77 21.48 14.30
N PHE A 128 -0.10 20.91 13.45
CA PHE A 128 -1.55 21.15 13.45
C PHE A 128 -2.31 20.05 14.22
N ASN A 129 -3.56 20.35 14.58
CA ASN A 129 -4.46 19.33 15.11
C ASN A 129 -5.04 18.46 13.98
N LEU A 130 -4.52 17.25 13.82
CA LEU A 130 -4.96 16.32 12.78
C LEU A 130 -6.18 15.47 13.17
N GLY A 131 -6.66 15.57 14.41
CA GLY A 131 -7.79 14.77 14.89
C GLY A 131 -7.63 13.28 14.53
N PRO A 132 -8.67 12.61 13.98
CA PRO A 132 -8.58 11.22 13.55
C PRO A 132 -7.58 10.96 12.41
N ALA A 133 -7.31 11.97 11.55
CA ALA A 133 -6.34 11.82 10.46
C ALA A 133 -4.92 11.57 10.97
N TYR A 134 -4.63 11.89 12.23
CA TYR A 134 -3.39 11.53 12.90
C TYR A 134 -3.05 10.04 12.75
N PHE A 135 -4.02 9.14 12.93
CA PHE A 135 -3.82 7.69 12.78
C PHE A 135 -3.67 7.24 11.33
N ILE A 136 -4.25 8.00 10.39
CA ILE A 136 -4.03 7.76 8.96
C ILE A 136 -2.54 7.94 8.63
N TYR A 137 -1.94 9.04 9.09
CA TYR A 137 -0.52 9.30 8.82
C TYR A 137 0.42 8.41 9.63
N THR A 138 0.16 8.21 10.92
CA THR A 138 1.12 7.53 11.80
C THR A 138 1.06 6.01 11.71
N PHE A 139 -0.07 5.41 11.36
CA PHE A 139 -0.27 3.96 11.35
C PHE A 139 -0.64 3.42 9.96
N TYR A 140 -1.66 3.98 9.32
CA TYR A 140 -2.18 3.44 8.07
C TYR A 140 -1.24 3.72 6.88
N ALA A 141 -0.66 4.93 6.79
CA ALA A 141 0.27 5.29 5.73
C ALA A 141 1.52 4.37 5.68
N PRO A 142 2.19 4.04 6.81
CA PRO A 142 3.22 2.99 6.83
C PRO A 142 2.77 1.65 6.25
N THR A 143 1.55 1.22 6.59
CA THR A 143 0.99 -0.04 6.08
C THR A 143 0.82 0.03 4.55
N VAL A 144 0.30 1.15 4.05
CA VAL A 144 0.14 1.42 2.61
C VAL A 144 1.47 1.51 1.87
N VAL A 145 2.51 2.11 2.48
CA VAL A 145 3.87 2.17 1.91
C VAL A 145 4.43 0.76 1.74
N VAL A 146 4.39 -0.05 2.81
CA VAL A 146 4.92 -1.42 2.78
C VAL A 146 4.17 -2.28 1.76
N ALA A 147 2.83 -2.16 1.68
CA ALA A 147 2.04 -2.86 0.67
C ALA A 147 2.42 -2.46 -0.77
N HIS A 148 2.61 -1.16 -1.06
CA HIS A 148 3.10 -0.70 -2.37
C HIS A 148 4.46 -1.33 -2.72
N LEU A 149 5.42 -1.29 -1.80
CA LEU A 149 6.76 -1.83 -2.03
C LEU A 149 6.69 -3.34 -2.36
N MET A 150 5.85 -4.08 -1.65
CA MET A 150 5.63 -5.51 -1.92
C MET A 150 4.96 -5.74 -3.28
N ILE A 151 3.94 -4.95 -3.64
CA ILE A 151 3.28 -5.03 -4.94
C ILE A 151 4.27 -4.77 -6.06
N PHE A 152 5.04 -3.68 -6.00
CA PHE A 152 6.07 -3.38 -7.00
C PHE A 152 7.08 -4.50 -7.12
N TRP A 153 7.54 -5.05 -5.99
CA TRP A 153 8.49 -6.15 -5.99
C TRP A 153 7.93 -7.40 -6.69
N ILE A 154 6.67 -7.77 -6.41
CA ILE A 154 5.99 -8.89 -7.06
C ILE A 154 5.81 -8.63 -8.56
N LEU A 155 5.40 -7.42 -8.96
CA LEU A 155 5.19 -7.07 -10.37
C LEU A 155 6.50 -7.10 -11.18
N ILE A 156 7.58 -6.53 -10.63
CA ILE A 156 8.91 -6.53 -11.26
C ILE A 156 9.43 -7.97 -11.44
N ARG A 157 9.14 -8.85 -10.48
CA ARG A 157 9.53 -10.27 -10.52
C ARG A 157 8.47 -11.21 -11.09
N SER A 158 7.44 -10.68 -11.75
CA SER A 158 6.29 -11.48 -12.24
C SER A 158 6.67 -12.69 -13.09
N LYS A 159 7.72 -12.59 -13.92
CA LYS A 159 8.25 -13.74 -14.69
C LYS A 159 8.79 -14.86 -13.81
N LEU A 160 9.59 -14.51 -12.79
CA LEU A 160 10.16 -15.47 -11.84
C LEU A 160 9.08 -16.07 -10.94
N TRP A 161 8.10 -15.26 -10.54
CA TRP A 161 6.99 -15.68 -9.69
C TRP A 161 6.14 -16.80 -10.31
N ASN A 162 5.94 -16.75 -11.62
CA ASN A 162 5.22 -17.80 -12.34
C ASN A 162 6.04 -19.09 -12.46
N ASN A 163 7.37 -18.99 -12.53
CA ASN A 163 8.26 -20.15 -12.65
C ASN A 163 8.44 -20.86 -11.28
N GLU A 164 8.64 -20.12 -10.19
CA GLU A 164 8.84 -20.68 -8.85
C GLU A 164 7.62 -21.47 -8.34
N VAL A 165 6.40 -21.06 -8.74
CA VAL A 165 5.16 -21.78 -8.40
C VAL A 165 4.93 -22.98 -9.33
N ALA A 166 5.34 -22.88 -10.61
CA ALA A 166 5.27 -23.99 -11.55
C ALA A 166 6.27 -25.12 -11.21
N GLU A 167 7.42 -24.79 -10.64
CA GLU A 167 8.49 -25.72 -10.24
C GLU A 167 8.32 -26.31 -8.83
N GLY A 168 7.13 -26.25 -8.23
CA GLY A 168 6.85 -26.72 -6.86
C GLY A 168 7.53 -28.05 -6.47
N PRO A 169 7.71 -28.32 -5.16
CA PRO A 169 8.78 -29.17 -4.58
C PRO A 169 8.93 -30.63 -5.10
N GLY A 170 8.06 -31.09 -6.02
CA GLY A 170 8.22 -32.34 -6.76
C GLY A 170 9.16 -32.28 -7.96
N SER A 171 9.40 -31.12 -8.60
CA SER A 171 10.14 -31.10 -9.88
C SER A 171 11.65 -31.37 -9.73
N VAL A 172 12.25 -30.94 -8.61
CA VAL A 172 13.68 -31.15 -8.32
C VAL A 172 13.98 -32.58 -7.87
N ALA A 173 12.99 -33.30 -7.31
CA ALA A 173 13.14 -34.68 -6.87
C ALA A 173 13.10 -35.68 -8.05
N GLU A 174 12.25 -35.45 -9.06
CA GLU A 174 12.19 -36.29 -10.27
C GLU A 174 13.42 -36.14 -11.17
N ALA A 175 14.02 -34.95 -11.24
CA ALA A 175 15.24 -34.73 -12.03
C ALA A 175 16.48 -35.45 -11.45
N LYS A 176 16.48 -35.77 -10.15
CA LYS A 176 17.56 -36.51 -9.48
C LYS A 176 17.34 -38.03 -9.44
N ALA A 177 16.14 -38.51 -9.77
CA ALA A 177 15.83 -39.95 -9.79
C ALA A 177 16.05 -40.58 -11.18
N ASN A 178 16.12 -39.76 -12.23
CA ASN A 178 16.27 -40.20 -13.63
C ASN A 178 17.64 -39.83 -14.24
N GLY A 179 18.64 -39.47 -13.41
CA GLY A 179 20.00 -39.10 -13.83
C GLY A 179 21.05 -40.06 -13.32
#